data_AF-A0A7M5US49-F1
#
_entry.id   AF-A0A7M5US49-F1
#
_cell.length_a   1.000
_cell.length_b   1.000
_cell.length_c   1.000
_cell.angle_alpha   90.00
_cell.angle_beta   90.00
_cell.angle_gamma   90.00
#
_symmetry.space_group_name_H-M   'P 1'
#
loop_
_entity.id
_entity.type
_entity.pdbx_description
1 polymer ?
#
loop_
_entity_poly.entity_id
_entity_poly.type
_entity_poly.pdbx_seq_one_letter_code
_entity_poly.pdbx_strand_id
1 'polypeptide(L)'
;MQNRAIAGNITCGMDKAARKMMNVEPWVQRLGCANETYKQFFIIAEKYDDIKVFLQVLGLIITLMYFITSFDSAALVMGIISSNGDERPPLLQRMFWCITIGAVTSILLIYEEKVGRSEVSSFVILAGLPFALLLCFSAISIWRLLKLEPYWRYDTVKHWRMLYGNIKSGRLLKDVLIATLAPWYYLGQIAIREGKKTKQTDQHPNRFFKYFQFALPFYLWIFLLFLHIGFNYVNYIGWTFFIGFVILASRLRTGLRHQHGIQGNVIEDIAILVIYPFTVVQMNEQIAVREPNHRREGAPNPAFEETNVN
;
A
#
# COMPACT_ATOMS: atom_id res chain seq x y z
N MET A 1 -15.96 -28.54 -28.42
CA MET A 1 -16.80 -28.64 -27.21
C MET A 1 -17.71 -27.44 -27.09
N GLN A 2 -17.22 -26.25 -26.77
CA GLN A 2 -18.04 -25.04 -26.56
C GLN A 2 -18.98 -24.72 -27.76
N ASN A 3 -18.45 -24.59 -28.98
CA ASN A 3 -19.27 -24.24 -30.16
C ASN A 3 -20.29 -25.33 -30.52
N ARG A 4 -19.95 -26.62 -30.28
CA ARG A 4 -20.90 -27.74 -30.45
C ARG A 4 -21.97 -27.74 -29.36
N ALA A 5 -21.62 -27.36 -28.14
CA ALA A 5 -22.56 -27.22 -27.03
C ALA A 5 -23.52 -26.03 -27.22
N ILE A 6 -23.04 -24.95 -27.85
CA ILE A 6 -23.87 -23.80 -28.24
C ILE A 6 -24.78 -24.19 -29.41
N ALA A 7 -24.24 -24.85 -30.44
CA ALA A 7 -25.02 -25.35 -31.58
C ALA A 7 -26.08 -26.39 -31.17
N GLY A 8 -25.78 -27.21 -30.16
CA GLY A 8 -26.71 -28.19 -29.57
C GLY A 8 -27.63 -27.64 -28.48
N ASN A 9 -27.71 -26.31 -28.31
CA ASN A 9 -28.52 -25.62 -27.31
C ASN A 9 -28.42 -26.17 -25.87
N ILE A 10 -27.24 -26.63 -25.47
CA ILE A 10 -27.02 -27.26 -24.16
C ILE A 10 -26.95 -26.18 -23.08
N THR A 11 -27.77 -26.24 -22.03
CA THR A 11 -27.76 -25.29 -20.90
C THR A 11 -27.18 -25.89 -19.61
N CYS A 12 -26.73 -25.03 -18.69
CA CYS A 12 -26.24 -25.45 -17.38
C CYS A 12 -27.42 -25.98 -16.55
N GLY A 13 -27.48 -27.29 -16.33
CA GLY A 13 -28.58 -27.94 -15.64
C GLY A 13 -29.40 -28.93 -16.48
N MET A 14 -29.05 -29.15 -17.75
CA MET A 14 -29.69 -30.21 -18.54
C MET A 14 -29.36 -31.61 -17.99
N ASP A 15 -30.40 -32.35 -17.65
CA ASP A 15 -30.28 -33.70 -17.13
C ASP A 15 -29.72 -34.68 -18.19
N LYS A 16 -29.11 -35.78 -17.75
CA LYS A 16 -28.48 -36.77 -18.66
C LYS A 16 -29.50 -37.37 -19.65
N ALA A 17 -30.77 -37.50 -19.24
CA ALA A 17 -31.87 -37.95 -20.11
C ALA A 17 -32.16 -36.95 -21.24
N ALA A 18 -32.22 -35.65 -20.95
CA ALA A 18 -32.45 -34.60 -21.94
C ALA A 18 -31.31 -34.53 -22.98
N ARG A 19 -30.06 -34.74 -22.55
CA ARG A 19 -28.90 -34.84 -23.46
C ARG A 19 -28.98 -36.06 -24.38
N LYS A 20 -29.44 -37.20 -23.86
CA LYS A 20 -29.61 -38.43 -24.63
C LYS A 20 -30.71 -38.30 -25.69
N MET A 21 -31.80 -37.57 -25.40
CA MET A 21 -32.87 -37.28 -26.36
C MET A 21 -32.42 -36.40 -27.53
N MET A 22 -31.41 -35.55 -27.33
CA MET A 22 -30.88 -34.65 -28.35
C MET A 22 -29.70 -35.25 -29.17
N ASN A 23 -29.38 -36.54 -29.00
CA ASN A 23 -28.22 -37.20 -29.63
C ASN A 23 -26.88 -36.45 -29.40
N VAL A 24 -26.75 -35.79 -28.24
CA VAL A 24 -25.53 -35.07 -27.90
C VAL A 24 -24.50 -36.05 -27.33
N GLU A 25 -23.27 -36.01 -27.83
CA GLU A 25 -22.18 -36.85 -27.30
C GLU A 25 -21.89 -36.53 -25.82
N PRO A 26 -21.62 -37.55 -24.97
CA PRO A 26 -21.54 -37.38 -23.51
C PRO A 26 -20.49 -36.36 -23.03
N TRP A 27 -19.42 -36.16 -23.79
CA TRP A 27 -18.31 -35.24 -23.51
C TRP A 27 -18.61 -33.79 -23.95
N VAL A 28 -19.72 -33.53 -24.64
CA VAL A 28 -20.10 -32.20 -25.09
C VAL A 28 -20.85 -31.48 -23.97
N GLN A 29 -20.15 -30.63 -23.25
CA GLN A 29 -20.70 -29.76 -22.21
C GLN A 29 -20.21 -28.31 -22.42
N ARG A 30 -21.02 -27.32 -22.05
CA ARG A 30 -20.54 -25.93 -21.94
C ARG A 30 -19.56 -25.85 -20.78
N LEU A 31 -18.34 -25.36 -21.01
CA LEU A 31 -17.30 -25.30 -19.98
C LEU A 31 -17.69 -24.43 -18.79
N GLY A 32 -18.51 -23.39 -19.02
CA GLY A 32 -19.06 -22.54 -17.95
C GLY A 32 -20.09 -23.23 -17.05
N CYS A 33 -20.55 -24.43 -17.42
CA CYS A 33 -21.50 -25.24 -16.63
C CYS A 33 -20.82 -26.35 -15.83
N ALA A 34 -19.48 -26.39 -15.80
CA ALA A 34 -18.79 -27.31 -14.90
C ALA A 34 -19.03 -26.84 -13.46
N ASN A 35 -19.51 -27.73 -12.58
CA ASN A 35 -19.76 -27.43 -11.17
C ASN A 35 -18.52 -26.89 -10.45
N GLU A 36 -17.32 -27.21 -10.96
CA GLU A 36 -16.04 -26.99 -10.32
C GLU A 36 -15.08 -26.39 -11.36
N THR A 37 -14.67 -25.12 -11.18
CA THR A 37 -13.86 -24.43 -12.19
C THR A 37 -12.49 -25.09 -12.37
N TYR A 38 -11.89 -25.63 -11.31
CA TYR A 38 -10.58 -26.30 -11.39
C TYR A 38 -10.61 -27.60 -12.21
N LYS A 39 -11.79 -28.19 -12.46
CA LYS A 39 -11.93 -29.41 -13.28
C LYS A 39 -11.90 -29.12 -14.78
N GLN A 40 -12.03 -27.87 -15.21
CA GLN A 40 -12.14 -27.51 -16.63
C GLN A 40 -10.95 -28.00 -17.47
N PHE A 41 -9.73 -27.87 -16.95
CA PHE A 41 -8.54 -28.39 -17.63
C PHE A 41 -8.60 -29.91 -17.83
N PHE A 42 -8.97 -30.64 -16.77
CA PHE A 42 -9.06 -32.10 -16.79
C PHE A 42 -10.18 -32.59 -17.73
N ILE A 43 -11.31 -31.88 -17.80
CA ILE A 43 -12.41 -32.14 -18.74
C ILE A 43 -11.96 -31.92 -20.19
N ILE A 44 -11.15 -30.90 -20.46
CA ILE A 44 -10.60 -30.68 -21.81
C ILE A 44 -9.62 -31.81 -22.16
N ALA A 45 -8.81 -32.26 -21.21
CA ALA A 45 -7.86 -33.35 -21.41
C ALA A 45 -8.56 -34.69 -21.75
N GLU A 46 -9.76 -34.94 -21.21
CA GLU A 46 -10.58 -36.11 -21.56
C GLU A 46 -10.93 -36.21 -23.05
N LYS A 47 -10.90 -35.09 -23.79
CA LYS A 47 -11.11 -35.10 -25.25
C LYS A 47 -10.02 -35.88 -26.01
N TYR A 48 -8.81 -35.95 -25.47
CA TYR A 48 -7.66 -36.56 -26.13
C TYR A 48 -7.43 -37.96 -25.58
N ASP A 49 -8.24 -38.93 -26.03
CA ASP A 49 -8.28 -40.27 -25.44
C ASP A 49 -6.92 -40.97 -25.32
N ASP A 50 -6.04 -40.81 -26.33
CA ASP A 50 -4.71 -41.44 -26.35
C ASP A 50 -3.69 -40.76 -25.42
N ILE A 51 -3.88 -39.48 -25.09
CA ILE A 51 -2.88 -38.65 -24.38
C ILE A 51 -3.43 -38.09 -23.06
N LYS A 52 -4.69 -38.39 -22.71
CA LYS A 52 -5.38 -37.78 -21.55
C LYS A 52 -4.62 -37.96 -20.25
N VAL A 53 -4.14 -39.17 -19.95
CA VAL A 53 -3.43 -39.47 -18.69
C VAL A 53 -2.13 -38.67 -18.62
N PHE A 54 -1.39 -38.61 -19.72
CA PHE A 54 -0.17 -37.82 -19.81
C PHE A 54 -0.46 -36.33 -19.58
N LEU A 55 -1.47 -35.76 -20.24
CA LEU A 55 -1.84 -34.35 -20.09
C LEU A 55 -2.32 -34.01 -18.66
N GLN A 56 -3.09 -34.89 -18.02
CA GLN A 56 -3.57 -34.68 -16.66
C GLN A 56 -2.43 -34.75 -15.63
N VAL A 57 -1.54 -35.73 -15.75
CA VAL A 57 -0.35 -35.87 -14.89
C VAL A 57 0.60 -34.70 -15.09
N LEU A 58 0.88 -34.34 -16.34
CA LEU A 58 1.73 -33.21 -16.68
C LEU A 58 1.16 -31.90 -16.13
N GLY A 59 -0.14 -31.67 -16.29
CA GLY A 59 -0.82 -30.49 -15.74
C GLY A 59 -0.69 -30.42 -14.22
N LEU A 60 -0.87 -31.54 -13.53
CA LEU A 60 -0.70 -31.62 -12.07
C LEU A 60 0.74 -31.29 -11.65
N ILE A 61 1.75 -31.85 -12.32
CA ILE A 61 3.17 -31.59 -12.03
C ILE A 61 3.52 -30.12 -12.27
N ILE A 62 3.07 -29.53 -13.38
CA ILE A 62 3.33 -28.13 -13.71
C ILE A 62 2.68 -27.22 -12.67
N THR A 63 1.42 -27.46 -12.30
CA THR A 63 0.74 -26.69 -11.27
C THR A 63 1.46 -26.81 -9.93
N LEU A 64 1.87 -28.02 -9.53
CA LEU A 64 2.61 -28.24 -8.28
C LEU A 64 3.94 -27.48 -8.27
N MET A 65 4.75 -27.58 -9.32
CA MET A 65 6.02 -26.88 -9.46
C MET A 65 5.86 -25.35 -9.42
N TYR A 66 4.83 -24.84 -10.10
CA TYR A 66 4.48 -23.43 -10.06
C TYR A 66 4.16 -22.98 -8.63
N PHE A 67 3.36 -23.75 -7.87
CA PHE A 67 3.04 -23.44 -6.47
C PHE A 67 4.28 -23.43 -5.58
N ILE A 68 5.13 -24.45 -5.67
CA ILE A 68 6.36 -24.56 -4.86
C ILE A 68 7.29 -23.38 -5.13
N THR A 69 7.53 -23.07 -6.41
CA THR A 69 8.46 -21.99 -6.82
C THR A 69 7.91 -20.61 -6.41
N SER A 70 6.60 -20.42 -6.49
CA SER A 70 5.93 -19.18 -6.10
C SER A 70 6.04 -18.92 -4.60
N PHE A 71 5.78 -19.94 -3.77
CA PHE A 71 5.93 -19.84 -2.31
C PHE A 71 7.36 -19.57 -1.88
N ASP A 72 8.33 -20.23 -2.52
CA ASP A 72 9.74 -20.03 -2.21
C ASP A 72 10.19 -18.58 -2.46
N SER A 73 9.80 -18.02 -3.61
CA SER A 73 10.09 -16.63 -3.98
C SER A 73 9.38 -15.63 -3.05
N ALA A 74 8.12 -15.90 -2.68
CA ALA A 74 7.37 -15.04 -1.77
C ALA A 74 7.98 -15.02 -0.36
N ALA A 75 8.38 -16.19 0.17
CA ALA A 75 9.03 -16.30 1.48
C ALA A 75 10.39 -15.59 1.50
N LEU A 76 11.14 -15.62 0.39
CA LEU A 76 12.40 -14.87 0.26
C LEU A 76 12.16 -13.36 0.36
N VAL A 77 11.22 -12.81 -0.42
CA VAL A 77 10.92 -11.36 -0.40
C VAL A 77 10.44 -10.92 0.99
N MET A 78 9.56 -11.70 1.63
CA MET A 78 9.11 -11.42 3.00
C MET A 78 10.27 -11.47 4.01
N GLY A 79 11.20 -12.41 3.82
CA GLY A 79 12.44 -12.51 4.59
C GLY A 79 13.31 -11.25 4.46
N ILE A 80 13.55 -10.78 3.24
CA ILE A 80 14.35 -9.58 2.96
C ILE A 80 13.71 -8.34 3.61
N ILE A 81 12.39 -8.16 3.44
CA ILE A 81 11.66 -7.02 4.03
C ILE A 81 11.74 -7.06 5.57
N SER A 82 11.58 -8.25 6.16
CA SER A 82 11.58 -8.42 7.62
C SER A 82 12.99 -8.36 8.24
N SER A 83 14.06 -8.44 7.44
CA SER A 83 15.46 -8.35 7.86
C SER A 83 16.11 -7.01 7.51
N ASN A 84 15.29 -5.97 7.33
CA ASN A 84 15.75 -4.61 7.00
C ASN A 84 16.53 -4.54 5.66
N GLY A 85 16.16 -5.38 4.70
CA GLY A 85 16.75 -5.39 3.36
C GLY A 85 17.97 -6.29 3.18
N ASP A 86 18.27 -7.18 4.13
CA ASP A 86 19.33 -8.17 3.96
C ASP A 86 18.95 -9.15 2.83
N GLU A 87 19.80 -9.21 1.79
CA GLU A 87 19.61 -10.10 0.64
C GLU A 87 19.67 -11.59 1.02
N ARG A 88 20.25 -11.92 2.18
CA ARG A 88 20.36 -13.29 2.70
C ARG A 88 19.75 -13.40 4.08
N PRO A 89 18.41 -13.32 4.20
CA PRO A 89 17.74 -13.42 5.48
C PRO A 89 17.99 -14.78 6.15
N PRO A 90 17.97 -14.86 7.50
CA PRO A 90 18.22 -16.10 8.23
C PRO A 90 17.22 -17.19 7.85
N LEU A 91 17.70 -18.43 7.74
CA LEU A 91 16.93 -19.58 7.24
C LEU A 91 15.62 -19.79 8.03
N LEU A 92 15.67 -19.67 9.36
CA LEU A 92 14.50 -19.84 10.22
C LEU A 92 13.39 -18.83 9.92
N GLN A 93 13.75 -17.59 9.59
CA GLN A 93 12.79 -16.54 9.23
C GLN A 93 12.12 -16.83 7.90
N ARG A 94 12.87 -17.33 6.91
CA ARG A 94 12.30 -17.77 5.62
C ARG A 94 11.37 -18.97 5.79
N MET A 95 11.75 -19.96 6.60
CA MET A 95 10.91 -21.11 6.91
C MET A 95 9.61 -20.69 7.62
N PHE A 96 9.70 -19.78 8.59
CA PHE A 96 8.53 -19.20 9.25
C PHE A 96 7.56 -18.59 8.22
N TRP A 97 8.04 -17.72 7.34
CA TRP A 97 7.17 -17.11 6.32
C TRP A 97 6.57 -18.15 5.36
N CYS A 98 7.34 -19.14 4.91
CA CYS A 98 6.82 -20.22 4.05
C CYS A 98 5.68 -21.01 4.74
N ILE A 99 5.84 -21.35 6.02
CA ILE A 99 4.81 -22.10 6.78
C ILE A 99 3.56 -21.23 6.97
N THR A 100 3.71 -19.95 7.31
CA THR A 100 2.57 -19.04 7.49
C THR A 100 1.77 -18.85 6.20
N ILE A 101 2.44 -18.70 5.05
CA ILE A 101 1.77 -18.59 3.74
C ILE A 101 0.98 -19.86 3.42
N GLY A 102 1.58 -21.04 3.67
CA GLY A 102 0.89 -22.32 3.53
C GLY A 102 -0.33 -22.43 4.44
N ALA A 103 -0.20 -22.09 5.72
CA ALA A 103 -1.29 -22.11 6.69
C ALA A 103 -2.45 -21.17 6.27
N VAL A 104 -2.14 -19.94 5.86
CA VAL A 104 -3.15 -18.99 5.38
C VAL A 104 -3.85 -19.51 4.13
N THR A 105 -3.10 -20.11 3.20
CA THR A 105 -3.67 -20.70 1.97
C THR A 105 -4.61 -21.85 2.31
N SER A 106 -4.22 -22.75 3.23
CA SER A 106 -5.10 -23.85 3.68
C SER A 106 -6.40 -23.32 4.30
N ILE A 107 -6.32 -22.29 5.15
CA ILE A 107 -7.51 -21.66 5.75
C ILE A 107 -8.39 -21.03 4.68
N LEU A 108 -7.79 -20.36 3.70
CA LEU A 108 -8.53 -19.70 2.62
C LEU A 108 -9.26 -20.69 1.72
N LEU A 109 -8.66 -21.86 1.43
CA LEU A 109 -9.31 -22.94 0.69
C LEU A 109 -10.54 -23.49 1.42
N ILE A 110 -10.44 -23.70 2.73
CA ILE A 110 -11.58 -24.14 3.55
C ILE A 110 -12.68 -23.07 3.60
N TYR A 111 -12.28 -21.79 3.63
CA TYR A 111 -13.22 -20.68 3.64
C TYR A 111 -13.94 -20.53 2.28
N GLU A 112 -13.24 -20.76 1.16
CA GLU A 112 -13.81 -20.75 -0.18
C GLU A 112 -14.95 -21.77 -0.32
N GLU A 113 -14.80 -22.98 0.23
CA GLU A 113 -15.84 -24.00 0.22
C GLU A 113 -17.12 -23.55 0.95
N LYS A 114 -17.00 -22.75 2.02
CA LYS A 114 -18.14 -22.31 2.85
C LYS A 114 -18.86 -21.09 2.32
N VAL A 115 -18.12 -20.11 1.80
CA VAL A 115 -18.63 -18.77 1.49
C VAL A 115 -18.75 -18.54 -0.02
N GLY A 116 -18.07 -19.35 -0.82
CA GLY A 116 -18.07 -19.28 -2.27
C GLY A 116 -16.93 -18.44 -2.84
N ARG A 117 -16.51 -18.80 -4.05
CA ARG A 117 -15.35 -18.22 -4.75
C ARG A 117 -15.46 -16.72 -5.03
N SER A 118 -16.68 -16.21 -5.26
CA SER A 118 -16.92 -14.78 -5.52
C SER A 118 -16.55 -13.91 -4.32
N GLU A 119 -16.84 -14.38 -3.11
CA GLU A 119 -16.57 -13.63 -1.88
C GLU A 119 -15.07 -13.61 -1.56
N VAL A 120 -14.39 -14.75 -1.74
CA VAL A 120 -12.93 -14.83 -1.58
C VAL A 120 -12.21 -13.90 -2.56
N SER A 121 -12.68 -13.82 -3.81
CA SER A 121 -12.10 -12.93 -4.82
C SER A 121 -12.26 -11.45 -4.44
N SER A 122 -13.43 -11.06 -3.96
CA SER A 122 -13.69 -9.71 -3.46
C SER A 122 -12.76 -9.35 -2.31
N PHE A 123 -12.54 -10.27 -1.36
CA PHE A 123 -11.61 -10.07 -0.26
C PHE A 123 -10.16 -9.84 -0.72
N VAL A 124 -9.66 -10.64 -1.67
CA VAL A 124 -8.31 -10.47 -2.23
C VAL A 124 -8.14 -9.12 -2.91
N ILE A 125 -9.17 -8.65 -3.63
CA ILE A 125 -9.17 -7.32 -4.26
C ILE A 125 -9.10 -6.22 -3.20
N LEU A 126 -9.92 -6.31 -2.15
CA LEU A 126 -9.89 -5.34 -1.04
C LEU A 126 -8.53 -5.34 -0.33
N ALA A 127 -7.93 -6.51 -0.10
CA ALA A 127 -6.63 -6.64 0.53
C ALA A 127 -5.48 -6.09 -0.33
N GLY A 128 -5.58 -6.20 -1.66
CA GLY A 128 -4.59 -5.70 -2.61
C GLY A 128 -4.67 -4.19 -2.88
N LEU A 129 -5.84 -3.57 -2.68
CA LEU A 129 -6.08 -2.15 -2.92
C LEU A 129 -5.07 -1.19 -2.25
N PRO A 130 -4.76 -1.31 -0.93
CA PRO A 130 -3.76 -0.43 -0.31
C PRO A 130 -2.36 -0.58 -0.94
N PHE A 131 -1.99 -1.81 -1.34
CA PHE A 131 -0.71 -2.05 -1.99
C PHE A 131 -0.66 -1.46 -3.41
N ALA A 132 -1.77 -1.51 -4.16
CA ALA A 132 -1.88 -0.86 -5.46
C ALA A 132 -1.65 0.67 -5.36
N LEU A 133 -2.19 1.33 -4.33
CA LEU A 133 -1.94 2.75 -4.08
C LEU A 133 -0.45 3.04 -3.78
N LEU A 134 0.20 2.18 -2.99
CA LEU A 134 1.63 2.27 -2.73
C LEU A 134 2.47 2.12 -4.02
N LEU A 135 2.09 1.20 -4.89
CA LEU A 135 2.76 1.03 -6.19
C LEU A 135 2.61 2.27 -7.08
N CYS A 136 1.42 2.89 -7.12
CA CYS A 136 1.22 4.16 -7.83
C CYS A 136 2.15 5.28 -7.30
N PHE A 137 2.28 5.40 -5.97
CA PHE A 137 3.23 6.35 -5.37
C PHE A 137 4.68 6.02 -5.72
N SER A 138 5.05 4.74 -5.74
CA SER A 138 6.39 4.31 -6.11
C SER A 138 6.73 4.66 -7.57
N ALA A 139 5.78 4.50 -8.50
CA ALA A 139 5.96 4.86 -9.90
C ALA A 139 6.20 6.37 -10.10
N ILE A 140 5.44 7.22 -9.40
CA ILE A 140 5.64 8.68 -9.40
C ILE A 140 7.02 9.03 -8.82
N SER A 141 7.42 8.34 -7.74
CA SER A 141 8.71 8.56 -7.08
C SER A 141 9.88 8.22 -8.00
N ILE A 142 9.82 7.07 -8.69
CA ILE A 142 10.82 6.65 -9.68
C ILE A 142 10.90 7.64 -10.84
N TRP A 143 9.75 8.08 -11.37
CA TRP A 143 9.72 9.07 -12.46
C TRP A 143 10.41 10.38 -12.10
N ARG A 144 10.24 10.87 -10.86
CA ARG A 144 10.95 12.07 -10.39
C ARG A 144 12.44 11.81 -10.22
N LEU A 145 12.81 10.64 -9.69
CA LEU A 145 14.21 10.26 -9.51
C LEU A 145 14.94 10.25 -10.86
N LEU A 146 14.34 9.63 -11.89
CA LEU A 146 14.86 9.60 -13.26
C LEU A 146 15.00 11.00 -13.88
N LYS A 147 14.08 11.92 -13.60
CA LYS A 147 14.18 13.32 -14.07
C LYS A 147 15.34 14.09 -13.43
N LEU A 148 15.74 13.70 -12.22
CA LEU A 148 16.85 14.32 -11.50
C LEU A 148 18.19 13.71 -11.92
N GLU A 149 18.19 12.48 -12.46
CA GLU A 149 19.38 11.73 -12.91
C GLU A 149 20.40 12.55 -13.73
N PRO A 150 20.01 13.40 -14.70
CA PRO A 150 20.96 14.16 -15.50
C PRO A 150 21.76 15.25 -14.75
N TYR A 151 21.41 15.56 -13.48
CA TYR A 151 21.97 16.70 -12.73
C TYR A 151 22.62 16.29 -11.38
N TRP A 152 22.86 15.00 -11.13
CA TRP A 152 23.26 14.53 -9.80
C TRP A 152 24.69 14.91 -9.38
N ARG A 153 24.79 15.86 -8.43
CA ARG A 153 25.82 15.91 -7.39
C ARG A 153 25.12 15.57 -6.07
N TYR A 154 25.62 14.59 -5.32
CA TYR A 154 24.95 13.96 -4.16
C TYR A 154 24.48 14.95 -3.06
N ASP A 155 24.97 16.19 -3.05
CA ASP A 155 24.76 17.15 -1.97
C ASP A 155 23.67 18.21 -2.22
N THR A 156 23.13 18.32 -3.44
CA THR A 156 22.29 19.49 -3.82
C THR A 156 20.78 19.29 -3.65
N VAL A 157 20.30 18.05 -3.61
CA VAL A 157 18.85 17.80 -3.55
C VAL A 157 18.40 17.71 -2.09
N LYS A 158 17.76 18.79 -1.60
CA LYS A 158 17.03 18.79 -0.33
C LYS A 158 15.82 17.86 -0.43
N HIS A 159 16.02 16.59 -0.10
CA HIS A 159 14.95 15.62 -0.09
C HIS A 159 14.12 15.70 1.19
N TRP A 160 12.82 15.39 1.08
CA TRP A 160 12.06 15.04 2.26
C TRP A 160 12.66 13.74 2.83
N ARG A 161 13.30 13.77 4.01
CA ARG A 161 13.79 12.56 4.67
C ARG A 161 12.62 11.57 4.77
N MET A 162 12.69 10.45 4.05
CA MET A 162 11.69 9.39 4.17
C MET A 162 11.79 8.85 5.60
N LEU A 163 10.65 8.67 6.25
CA LEU A 163 10.51 8.28 7.66
C LEU A 163 11.33 7.05 8.09
N TYR A 164 11.77 6.22 7.14
CA TYR A 164 12.55 5.02 7.39
C TYR A 164 14.06 5.26 7.58
N GLY A 165 14.54 6.51 7.45
CA GLY A 165 15.95 6.85 7.64
C GLY A 165 16.37 6.93 9.10
N ASN A 166 16.72 5.78 9.70
CA ASN A 166 17.51 5.66 10.94
C ASN A 166 16.89 6.28 12.21
N ILE A 167 15.57 6.12 12.41
CA ILE A 167 14.89 6.46 13.67
C ILE A 167 14.82 5.19 14.51
N LYS A 168 15.26 5.23 15.78
CA LYS A 168 15.08 4.10 16.71
C LYS A 168 13.59 3.69 16.71
N SER A 169 13.29 2.44 16.33
CA SER A 169 11.92 1.93 16.10
C SER A 169 10.92 2.30 17.19
N GLY A 170 11.34 2.34 18.47
CA GLY A 170 10.47 2.70 19.60
C GLY A 170 10.10 4.18 19.71
N ARG A 171 10.89 5.11 19.17
CA ARG A 171 10.54 6.54 19.11
C ARG A 171 9.57 6.80 17.96
N LEU A 172 9.87 6.22 16.79
CA LEU A 172 9.01 6.28 15.59
C LEU A 172 7.58 5.80 15.90
N LEU A 173 7.44 4.67 16.60
CA LEU A 173 6.14 4.11 16.94
C LEU A 173 5.31 5.08 17.82
N LYS A 174 5.96 5.74 18.80
CA LYS A 174 5.29 6.72 19.67
C LYS A 174 4.81 7.93 18.86
N ASP A 175 5.67 8.47 17.99
CA ASP A 175 5.32 9.63 17.18
C ASP A 175 4.20 9.32 16.18
N VAL A 176 4.23 8.12 15.57
CA VAL A 176 3.15 7.65 14.69
C VAL A 176 1.85 7.46 15.46
N LEU A 177 1.88 6.86 16.66
CA LEU A 177 0.68 6.69 17.49
C LEU A 177 0.05 8.04 17.86
N ILE A 178 0.86 9.01 18.27
CA ILE A 178 0.39 10.36 18.58
C ILE A 178 -0.16 11.02 17.30
N ALA A 179 0.49 10.86 16.15
CA ALA A 179 0.02 11.39 14.88
C ALA A 179 -1.27 10.74 14.39
N THR A 180 -1.53 9.46 14.71
CA THR A 180 -2.78 8.78 14.39
C THR A 180 -3.93 9.25 15.28
N LEU A 181 -3.71 9.37 16.59
CA LEU A 181 -4.77 9.72 17.56
C LEU A 181 -5.02 11.23 17.67
N ALA A 182 -3.96 12.02 17.50
CA ALA A 182 -3.96 13.47 17.69
C ALA A 182 -3.05 14.17 16.66
N PRO A 183 -3.34 14.06 15.34
CA PRO A 183 -2.54 14.71 14.29
C PRO A 183 -2.50 16.23 14.44
N TRP A 184 -3.55 16.82 15.02
CA TRP A 184 -3.66 18.25 15.29
C TRP A 184 -2.55 18.78 16.20
N TYR A 185 -1.98 17.94 17.08
CA TYR A 185 -0.90 18.34 17.99
C TYR A 185 0.38 18.69 17.20
N TYR A 186 0.83 17.80 16.33
CA TYR A 186 2.00 18.07 15.48
C TYR A 186 1.70 19.15 14.43
N LEU A 187 0.54 19.12 13.76
CA LEU A 187 0.17 20.13 12.77
C LEU A 187 0.06 21.54 13.38
N GLY A 188 -0.47 21.66 14.59
CA GLY A 188 -0.52 22.93 15.31
C GLY A 188 0.87 23.47 15.66
N GLN A 189 1.78 22.60 16.12
CA GLN A 189 3.17 22.99 16.37
C GLN A 189 3.88 23.47 15.08
N ILE A 190 3.72 22.71 14.00
CA ILE A 190 4.24 23.04 12.68
C ILE A 190 3.74 24.42 12.23
N ALA A 191 2.42 24.67 12.33
CA ALA A 191 1.79 25.92 11.92
C ALA A 191 2.27 27.15 12.71
N ILE A 192 2.54 26.98 14.01
CA ILE A 192 3.10 28.05 14.84
C ILE A 192 4.54 28.36 14.41
N ARG A 193 5.34 27.32 14.14
CA ARG A 193 6.75 27.46 13.75
C ARG A 193 6.91 28.05 12.35
N GLU A 194 6.03 27.69 11.41
CA GLU A 194 5.99 28.29 10.07
C GLU A 194 5.63 29.78 10.14
N GLY A 195 4.61 30.14 10.93
CA GLY A 195 4.12 31.51 11.04
C GLY A 195 5.16 32.51 11.59
N LYS A 196 6.10 32.05 12.45
CA LYS A 196 7.19 32.88 12.98
C LYS A 196 8.23 33.28 11.93
N LYS A 197 8.39 32.51 10.85
CA LYS A 197 9.41 32.76 9.81
C LYS A 197 8.90 33.64 8.69
N THR A 198 7.61 33.60 8.40
CA THR A 198 6.99 34.36 7.30
C THR A 198 6.65 35.81 7.69
N LYS A 199 6.37 36.08 8.97
CA LYS A 199 6.06 37.43 9.45
C LYS A 199 7.09 37.90 10.48
N GLN A 200 7.95 38.80 10.05
CA GLN A 200 8.77 39.66 10.91
C GLN A 200 7.93 40.84 11.45
N THR A 201 6.71 40.56 11.90
CA THR A 201 5.75 41.57 12.39
C THR A 201 5.00 40.99 13.59
N ASP A 202 5.16 41.65 14.73
CA ASP A 202 4.67 41.28 16.06
C ASP A 202 3.15 41.27 16.19
N GLN A 203 2.51 40.28 15.58
CA GLN A 203 1.15 39.92 15.94
C GLN A 203 1.15 38.43 16.23
N HIS A 204 1.34 38.05 17.50
CA HIS A 204 1.31 36.65 17.93
C HIS A 204 -0.10 36.09 17.73
N PRO A 205 -0.37 35.28 16.68
CA PRO A 205 -1.66 34.61 16.59
C PRO A 205 -1.83 33.70 17.80
N ASN A 206 -3.02 33.66 18.39
CA ASN A 206 -3.31 32.81 19.53
C ASN A 206 -2.91 31.36 19.22
N ARG A 207 -1.93 30.83 19.97
CA ARG A 207 -1.42 29.46 19.77
C ARG A 207 -2.56 28.45 19.78
N PHE A 208 -3.52 28.66 20.67
CA PHE A 208 -4.74 27.85 20.78
C PHE A 208 -5.51 27.77 19.45
N PHE A 209 -5.66 28.88 18.74
CA PHE A 209 -6.39 28.92 17.46
C PHE A 209 -5.73 28.04 16.39
N LYS A 210 -4.39 27.96 16.39
CA LYS A 210 -3.63 27.11 15.45
C LYS A 210 -3.77 25.61 15.72
N TYR A 211 -4.00 25.20 16.96
CA TYR A 211 -4.35 23.80 17.28
C TYR A 211 -5.82 23.52 16.98
N PHE A 212 -6.70 24.46 17.35
CA PHE A 212 -8.14 24.32 17.20
C PHE A 212 -8.59 24.14 15.74
N GLN A 213 -8.02 24.89 14.81
CA GLN A 213 -8.31 24.78 13.37
C GLN A 213 -8.11 23.36 12.80
N PHE A 214 -7.20 22.55 13.38
CA PHE A 214 -6.96 21.17 12.94
C PHE A 214 -7.71 20.15 13.81
N ALA A 215 -7.87 20.42 15.11
CA ALA A 215 -8.55 19.54 16.04
C ALA A 215 -10.05 19.45 15.75
N LEU A 216 -10.70 20.59 15.50
CA LEU A 216 -12.15 20.66 15.25
C LEU A 216 -12.61 19.77 14.08
N PRO A 217 -12.08 19.91 12.85
CA PRO A 217 -12.53 19.08 11.75
C PRO A 217 -12.20 17.59 11.94
N PHE A 218 -11.07 17.27 12.60
CA PHE A 218 -10.66 15.89 12.83
C PHE A 218 -11.57 15.17 13.85
N TYR A 219 -11.85 15.80 15.00
CA TYR A 219 -12.72 15.20 16.00
C TYR A 219 -14.20 15.24 15.62
N LEU A 220 -14.65 16.26 14.88
CA LEU A 220 -16.00 16.26 14.31
C LEU A 220 -16.20 15.10 13.33
N TRP A 221 -15.22 14.81 12.48
CA TRP A 221 -15.26 13.64 11.60
C TRP A 221 -15.40 12.34 12.39
N ILE A 222 -14.56 12.11 13.41
CA ILE A 222 -14.62 10.90 14.25
C ILE A 222 -15.97 10.80 14.97
N PHE A 223 -16.45 11.89 15.54
CA PHE A 223 -17.74 11.94 16.24
C PHE A 223 -18.91 11.58 15.29
N LEU A 224 -18.93 12.14 14.08
CA LEU A 224 -19.95 11.87 13.08
C LEU A 224 -19.89 10.42 12.55
N LEU A 225 -18.69 9.82 12.49
CA LEU A 225 -18.55 8.39 12.19
C LEU A 225 -19.18 7.50 13.26
N PHE A 226 -19.07 7.84 14.55
CA PHE A 226 -19.77 7.10 15.61
C PHE A 226 -21.29 7.33 15.55
N LEU A 227 -21.73 8.56 15.26
CA LEU A 227 -23.15 8.90 15.20
C LEU A 227 -23.87 8.25 14.00
N HIS A 228 -23.14 7.90 12.94
CA HIS A 228 -23.65 7.13 11.80
C HIS A 228 -24.31 5.80 12.21
N ILE A 229 -23.86 5.17 13.31
CA ILE A 229 -24.44 3.90 13.80
C ILE A 229 -25.95 4.05 14.09
N GLY A 230 -26.41 5.25 14.46
CA GLY A 230 -27.83 5.52 14.75
C GLY A 230 -28.58 6.32 13.68
N PHE A 231 -27.88 6.97 12.74
CA PHE A 231 -28.49 7.89 11.78
C PHE A 231 -27.92 7.71 10.37
N ASN A 232 -28.83 7.52 9.40
CA ASN A 232 -28.47 7.44 7.98
C ASN A 232 -27.95 8.81 7.49
N TYR A 233 -27.01 8.80 6.54
CA TYR A 233 -26.41 9.97 5.86
C TYR A 233 -25.44 10.86 6.66
N VAL A 234 -25.30 10.66 7.98
CA VAL A 234 -24.35 11.43 8.81
C VAL A 234 -22.89 11.18 8.41
N ASN A 235 -22.59 10.02 7.85
CA ASN A 235 -21.29 9.67 7.29
C ASN A 235 -20.83 10.65 6.20
N TYR A 236 -21.71 11.10 5.29
CA TYR A 236 -21.36 12.04 4.23
C TYR A 236 -20.91 13.38 4.81
N ILE A 237 -21.57 13.86 5.87
CA ILE A 237 -21.20 15.07 6.60
C ILE A 237 -19.85 14.87 7.30
N GLY A 238 -19.61 13.69 7.89
CA GLY A 238 -18.30 13.36 8.46
C GLY A 238 -17.17 13.49 7.42
N TRP A 239 -17.39 12.94 6.22
CA TRP A 239 -16.39 12.98 5.14
C TRP A 239 -16.08 14.40 4.65
N THR A 240 -17.03 15.34 4.68
CA THR A 240 -16.73 16.75 4.32
C THR A 240 -15.79 17.40 5.33
N PHE A 241 -15.94 17.13 6.62
CA PHE A 241 -15.01 17.59 7.65
C PHE A 241 -13.61 16.98 7.49
N PHE A 242 -13.53 15.69 7.13
CA PHE A 242 -12.26 15.03 6.84
C PHE A 242 -11.56 15.66 5.63
N ILE A 243 -12.28 15.92 4.53
CA ILE A 243 -11.73 16.62 3.36
C ILE A 243 -11.22 18.01 3.74
N GLY A 244 -11.98 18.75 4.56
CA GLY A 244 -11.54 20.04 5.12
C GLY A 244 -10.23 19.94 5.90
N PHE A 245 -10.10 18.93 6.76
CA PHE A 245 -8.86 18.63 7.49
C PHE A 245 -7.68 18.37 6.53
N VAL A 246 -7.88 17.53 5.52
CA VAL A 246 -6.83 17.21 4.52
C VAL A 246 -6.40 18.45 3.75
N ILE A 247 -7.32 19.32 3.34
CA ILE A 247 -7.00 20.57 2.64
C ILE A 247 -6.16 21.50 3.54
N LEU A 248 -6.55 21.66 4.81
CA LEU A 248 -5.82 22.48 5.77
C LEU A 248 -4.40 21.94 6.00
N ALA A 249 -4.25 20.63 6.20
CA ALA A 249 -2.95 19.99 6.37
C ALA A 249 -2.09 20.09 5.09
N SER A 250 -2.71 19.99 3.91
CA SER A 250 -2.01 20.11 2.63
C SER A 250 -1.47 21.52 2.41
N ARG A 251 -2.23 22.56 2.75
CA ARG A 251 -1.76 23.95 2.64
C ARG A 251 -0.54 24.20 3.52
N LEU A 252 -0.57 23.67 4.75
CA LEU A 252 0.56 23.75 5.68
C LEU A 252 1.81 23.08 5.10
N ARG A 253 1.63 21.90 4.50
CA ARG A 253 2.71 21.16 3.84
C ARG A 253 3.29 21.92 2.64
N THR A 254 2.44 22.49 1.79
CA THR A 254 2.87 23.31 0.65
C THR A 254 3.68 24.51 1.13
N GLY A 255 3.24 25.20 2.19
CA GLY A 255 3.97 26.31 2.81
C GLY A 255 5.37 25.91 3.30
N LEU A 256 5.46 24.80 4.05
CA LEU A 256 6.75 24.23 4.48
C LEU A 256 7.68 23.92 3.31
N ARG A 257 7.14 23.30 2.26
CA ARG A 257 7.90 22.92 1.06
C ARG A 257 8.51 24.13 0.36
N HIS A 258 7.74 25.21 0.19
CA HIS A 258 8.26 26.45 -0.38
C HIS A 258 9.39 27.05 0.46
N GLN A 259 9.27 27.04 1.79
CA GLN A 259 10.34 27.51 2.69
C GLN A 259 11.63 26.67 2.62
N HIS A 260 11.49 25.37 2.32
CA HIS A 260 12.63 24.45 2.20
C HIS A 260 13.19 24.38 0.78
N GLY A 261 12.58 25.06 -0.20
CA GLY A 261 13.00 25.04 -1.60
C GLY A 261 12.77 23.69 -2.27
N ILE A 262 11.81 22.90 -1.80
CA ILE A 262 11.54 21.56 -2.32
C ILE A 262 10.51 21.64 -3.45
N GLN A 263 10.75 20.95 -4.57
CA GLN A 263 9.83 20.95 -5.71
C GLN A 263 8.61 20.03 -5.46
N GLY A 264 7.43 20.46 -5.93
CA GLY A 264 6.22 19.63 -5.97
C GLY A 264 4.95 20.42 -6.28
N ASN A 265 3.80 19.74 -6.33
CA ASN A 265 2.48 20.37 -6.51
C ASN A 265 1.51 20.10 -5.33
N VAL A 266 0.45 20.91 -5.17
CA VAL A 266 -0.56 20.79 -4.10
C VAL A 266 -1.30 19.46 -4.17
N ILE A 267 -1.57 18.94 -5.37
CA ILE A 267 -2.22 17.63 -5.57
C ILE A 267 -1.40 16.50 -4.94
N GLU A 268 -0.08 16.59 -5.02
CA GLU A 268 0.84 15.60 -4.43
C GLU A 268 0.80 15.67 -2.90
N ASP A 269 0.72 16.88 -2.36
CA ASP A 269 0.60 17.11 -0.93
C ASP A 269 -0.74 16.54 -0.39
N ILE A 270 -1.84 16.69 -1.13
CA ILE A 270 -3.15 16.06 -0.83
C ILE A 270 -3.07 14.53 -0.92
N ALA A 271 -2.48 13.99 -1.99
CA ALA A 271 -2.42 12.54 -2.20
C ALA A 271 -1.59 11.85 -1.11
N ILE A 272 -0.47 12.44 -0.72
CA ILE A 272 0.41 11.91 0.32
C ILE A 272 -0.29 11.94 1.70
N LEU A 273 -1.21 12.89 1.93
CA LEU A 273 -2.03 12.98 3.15
C LEU A 273 -3.06 11.85 3.30
N VAL A 274 -3.25 10.97 2.31
CA VAL A 274 -3.97 9.69 2.53
C VAL A 274 -3.28 8.87 3.63
N ILE A 275 -1.96 9.00 3.75
CA ILE A 275 -1.13 8.33 4.75
C ILE A 275 -0.74 9.35 5.85
N TYR A 276 -1.72 10.14 6.32
CA TYR A 276 -1.48 11.34 7.15
C TYR A 276 -0.62 11.13 8.41
N PRO A 277 -0.67 10.01 9.17
CA PRO A 277 0.14 9.91 10.39
C PRO A 277 1.63 10.02 10.06
N PHE A 278 2.04 9.37 8.97
CA PHE A 278 3.41 9.37 8.51
C PHE A 278 3.80 10.76 7.97
N THR A 279 2.95 11.39 7.17
CA THR A 279 3.27 12.72 6.62
C THR A 279 3.43 13.77 7.72
N VAL A 280 2.62 13.68 8.77
CA VAL A 280 2.66 14.58 9.91
C VAL A 280 3.95 14.41 10.72
N VAL A 281 4.34 13.17 11.02
CA VAL A 281 5.63 12.90 11.70
C VAL A 281 6.80 13.39 10.84
N GLN A 282 6.76 13.14 9.53
CA GLN A 282 7.78 13.60 8.60
C GLN A 282 7.93 15.13 8.58
N MET A 283 6.82 15.87 8.57
CA MET A 283 6.83 17.34 8.64
C MET A 283 7.41 17.85 9.97
N ASN A 284 7.11 17.19 11.08
CA ASN A 284 7.61 17.59 12.39
C ASN A 284 9.14 17.43 12.50
N GLU A 285 9.68 16.31 12.02
CA GLU A 285 11.13 16.02 12.02
C GLU A 285 11.93 17.04 11.19
N GLN A 286 11.42 17.44 10.03
CA GLN A 286 12.14 18.39 9.16
C GLN A 286 12.27 19.77 9.76
N ILE A 287 11.27 20.19 10.53
CA ILE A 287 11.36 21.45 11.27
C ILE A 287 12.37 21.33 12.41
N ALA A 288 12.50 20.16 13.03
CA ALA A 288 13.44 19.91 14.13
C ALA A 288 14.92 19.85 13.66
N VAL A 289 15.21 19.25 12.51
CA VAL A 289 16.59 19.14 11.96
C VAL A 289 17.22 20.52 11.66
N ARG A 290 16.42 21.57 11.49
CA ARG A 290 16.89 22.94 11.19
C ARG A 290 17.24 23.77 12.42
N GLU A 291 17.29 23.19 13.62
CA GLU A 291 17.98 23.80 14.77
C GLU A 291 19.43 23.31 14.80
N PRO A 292 20.39 23.96 14.12
CA PRO A 292 21.76 23.83 14.57
C PRO A 292 21.77 24.35 16.01
N ASN A 293 22.26 23.53 16.94
CA ASN A 293 22.64 24.02 18.25
C ASN A 293 23.55 25.25 18.04
N HIS A 294 23.03 26.46 18.24
CA HIS A 294 23.80 27.71 18.26
C HIS A 294 24.78 27.78 19.46
N ARG A 295 25.33 26.64 19.89
CA ARG A 295 26.24 26.53 21.04
C ARG A 295 27.50 25.71 20.80
N ARG A 296 27.80 25.22 19.58
CA ARG A 296 29.07 24.52 19.30
C ARG A 296 29.57 24.66 17.85
N GLU A 297 29.79 25.87 17.35
CA GLU A 297 30.64 26.06 16.14
C GLU A 297 31.55 27.27 16.36
N GLY A 298 32.51 27.06 17.26
CA GLY A 298 33.75 27.83 17.38
C GLY A 298 34.95 26.89 17.21
N ALA A 299 34.85 25.92 16.28
CA ALA A 299 35.94 25.03 15.93
C ALA A 299 36.44 25.42 14.53
N PRO A 300 37.74 25.68 14.34
CA PRO A 300 38.28 26.07 13.05
C PRO A 300 38.20 24.91 12.05
N ASN A 301 37.86 25.23 10.80
CA ASN A 301 37.87 24.31 9.67
C ASN A 301 39.22 23.58 9.56
N PRO A 302 39.26 22.24 9.46
CA PRO A 302 40.45 21.59 8.96
C PRO A 302 40.54 21.88 7.46
N ALA A 303 41.59 22.63 7.08
CA ALA A 303 41.98 22.82 5.70
C ALA A 303 42.22 21.45 5.05
N PHE A 304 41.71 21.28 3.83
CA PHE A 304 42.06 20.15 2.98
C PHE A 304 43.54 20.27 2.62
N GLU A 305 44.34 19.35 3.13
CA GLU A 305 45.75 19.20 2.81
C GLU A 305 45.84 18.55 1.42
N GLU A 306 46.24 19.33 0.42
CA GLU A 306 46.58 18.85 -0.92
C GLU A 306 47.80 17.92 -0.81
N THR A 307 47.58 16.61 -0.81
CA THR A 307 48.65 15.64 -1.05
C THR A 307 49.04 15.69 -2.52
N ASN A 308 50.05 16.49 -2.83
CA ASN A 308 50.82 16.41 -4.07
C ASN A 308 51.41 14.99 -4.21
N VAL A 309 51.02 14.30 -5.28
CA VAL A 309 51.67 13.08 -5.75
C VAL A 309 52.82 13.52 -6.65
N ASN A 310 54.05 13.37 -6.15
CA ASN A 310 55.26 13.25 -6.97
C ASN A 310 55.55 11.77 -7.21
#